data_AF-Q05ZX1-F1
#
_entry.id   AF-Q05ZX1-F1
#
_cell.length_a   1.000
_cell.length_b   1.000
_cell.length_c   1.000
_cell.angle_alpha   90.00
_cell.angle_beta   90.00
_cell.angle_gamma   90.00
#
_symmetry.space_group_name_H-M   'P 1'
#
loop_
_entity.id
_entity.type
_entity.pdbx_description
1 polymer ?
#
loop_
_entity_poly.entity_id
_entity_poly.type
_entity_poly.pdbx_seq_one_letter_code
_entity_poly.pdbx_strand_id
1 'polypeptide(L)'
;MNAFFATTCFLIAIAPQAEASIFSVKPKTSFYSAPYASAATRLRLPEVRVHIPPINDNRGFCEFKLIYKIADRSNSALPKTAWARCVSIDQLIPSQPKHDGSMS
;
A
#
# COMPACT_ATOMS: atom_id res chain seq x y z
N MET A 1 -29.23 50.99 -13.75
CA MET A 1 -27.84 50.55 -13.49
C MET A 1 -27.92 49.09 -13.09
N ASN A 2 -27.65 48.15 -14.00
CA ASN A 2 -27.79 46.72 -13.74
C ASN A 2 -26.46 46.17 -13.23
N ALA A 3 -26.46 45.66 -12.00
CA ALA A 3 -25.32 44.98 -11.41
C ALA A 3 -25.25 43.54 -11.95
N PHE A 4 -24.14 43.21 -12.59
CA PHE A 4 -23.81 41.87 -13.05
C PHE A 4 -23.46 40.99 -11.85
N PHE A 5 -24.30 40.00 -11.55
CA PHE A 5 -23.96 38.92 -10.62
C PHE A 5 -23.04 37.92 -11.33
N ALA A 6 -21.74 38.04 -11.12
CA ALA A 6 -20.78 37.01 -11.48
C ALA A 6 -20.75 35.95 -10.37
N THR A 7 -21.61 34.94 -10.49
CA THR A 7 -21.62 33.79 -9.58
C THR A 7 -20.53 32.81 -10.03
N THR A 8 -19.40 32.85 -9.33
CA THR A 8 -18.25 31.96 -9.52
C THR A 8 -18.65 30.50 -9.28
N CYS A 9 -18.72 29.69 -10.33
CA CYS A 9 -18.86 28.23 -10.22
C CYS A 9 -17.62 27.63 -9.53
N PHE A 10 -17.74 27.27 -8.26
CA PHE A 10 -16.76 26.43 -7.57
C PHE A 10 -16.92 24.98 -8.09
N LEU A 11 -16.11 24.60 -9.08
CA LEU A 11 -15.97 23.21 -9.51
C LEU A 11 -15.20 22.46 -8.44
N ILE A 12 -15.91 21.82 -7.51
CA ILE A 12 -15.33 20.87 -6.57
C ILE A 12 -14.95 19.63 -7.38
N ALA A 13 -13.67 19.52 -7.74
CA ALA A 13 -13.12 18.30 -8.30
C ALA A 13 -13.15 17.22 -7.20
N ILE A 14 -14.17 16.37 -7.24
CA ILE A 14 -14.22 15.16 -6.43
C ILE A 14 -13.21 14.19 -7.05
N ALA A 15 -11.95 14.26 -6.62
CA ALA A 15 -10.97 13.24 -6.96
C ALA A 15 -11.42 11.93 -6.29
N PRO A 16 -11.59 10.82 -7.03
CA PRO A 16 -11.84 9.53 -6.41
C PRO A 16 -10.62 9.18 -5.55
N GLN A 17 -10.83 9.05 -4.24
CA GLN A 17 -9.83 8.45 -3.36
C GLN A 17 -9.68 6.99 -3.82
N ALA A 18 -8.63 6.68 -4.57
CA ALA A 18 -8.22 5.31 -4.76
C ALA A 18 -7.86 4.75 -3.37
N GLU A 19 -8.78 4.02 -2.76
CA GLU A 19 -8.59 3.39 -1.46
C GLU A 19 -7.48 2.35 -1.58
N ALA A 20 -6.25 2.76 -1.26
CA ALA A 20 -5.10 1.88 -1.19
C ALA A 20 -5.33 0.88 -0.05
N SER A 21 -5.88 -0.27 -0.39
CA SER A 21 -6.15 -1.34 0.56
C SER A 21 -4.83 -1.95 1.04
N ILE A 22 -4.73 -2.18 2.35
CA ILE A 22 -3.54 -2.75 3.00
C ILE A 22 -3.75 -4.25 3.17
N PHE A 23 -2.76 -5.05 2.79
CA PHE A 23 -2.82 -6.50 2.90
C PHE A 23 -1.61 -7.06 3.66
N SER A 24 -1.80 -8.22 4.27
CA SER A 24 -0.72 -9.04 4.77
C SER A 24 -0.22 -9.97 3.67
N VAL A 25 1.10 -10.12 3.58
CA VAL A 25 1.72 -11.12 2.71
C VAL A 25 1.73 -12.48 3.37
N LYS A 26 1.85 -13.54 2.56
CA LYS A 26 1.96 -14.90 3.10
C LYS A 26 3.14 -15.01 4.06
N PRO A 27 3.01 -15.73 5.18
CA PRO A 27 4.15 -16.05 6.03
C PRO A 27 5.30 -16.63 5.20
N LYS A 28 6.54 -16.21 5.49
CA LYS A 28 7.76 -16.63 4.78
C LYS A 28 7.84 -16.20 3.30
N THR A 29 6.98 -15.28 2.84
CA THR A 29 7.16 -14.62 1.55
C THR A 29 8.58 -14.03 1.46
N SER A 30 9.28 -14.35 0.38
CA SER A 30 10.60 -13.77 0.12
C SER A 30 10.46 -12.53 -0.73
N PHE A 31 11.04 -11.44 -0.25
CA PHE A 31 11.10 -10.17 -0.96
C PHE A 31 12.47 -9.96 -1.59
N TYR A 32 12.49 -9.21 -2.68
CA TYR A 32 13.68 -8.96 -3.49
C TYR A 32 13.79 -7.47 -3.85
N SER A 33 15.01 -6.97 -4.02
CA SER A 33 15.30 -5.60 -4.46
C SER A 33 15.05 -5.37 -5.96
N ALA A 34 14.83 -6.44 -6.73
CA ALA A 34 14.64 -6.41 -8.17
C ALA A 34 13.62 -7.49 -8.60
N PRO A 35 13.03 -7.43 -9.82
CA PRO A 35 12.00 -8.36 -10.30
C PRO A 35 12.57 -9.75 -10.69
N TYR A 36 13.45 -10.32 -9.86
CA TYR A 36 13.97 -11.67 -10.01
C TYR A 36 14.49 -12.20 -8.66
N ALA A 37 14.40 -13.53 -8.49
CA ALA A 37 14.86 -14.21 -7.30
C ALA A 37 16.34 -14.60 -7.40
N SER A 38 17.17 -14.07 -6.50
CA SER A 38 18.55 -14.50 -6.31
C SER A 38 18.97 -14.28 -4.86
N ALA A 39 20.06 -14.91 -4.43
CA ALA A 39 20.63 -14.65 -3.10
C ALA A 39 21.08 -13.19 -2.96
N ALA A 40 21.60 -12.58 -4.03
CA ALA A 40 22.08 -11.19 -4.04
C ALA A 40 20.95 -10.16 -3.96
N THR A 41 19.77 -10.47 -4.49
CA THR A 41 18.62 -9.57 -4.47
C THR A 41 17.67 -9.81 -3.30
N ARG A 42 17.84 -10.91 -2.55
CA ARG A 42 16.93 -11.26 -1.45
C ARG A 42 17.07 -10.29 -0.29
N LEU A 43 15.96 -9.67 0.08
CA LEU A 43 15.88 -8.76 1.21
C LEU A 43 15.58 -9.52 2.50
N ARG A 44 16.26 -9.14 3.58
CA ARG A 44 15.93 -9.56 4.95
C ARG A 44 15.11 -8.46 5.60
N LEU A 45 13.80 -8.60 5.52
CA LEU A 45 12.86 -7.63 6.06
C LEU A 45 12.29 -8.15 7.41
N PRO A 46 11.95 -7.25 8.34
CA PRO A 46 11.10 -7.59 9.47
C PRO A 46 9.68 -7.98 8.97
N GLU A 47 8.75 -8.23 9.89
CA GLU A 47 7.35 -8.43 9.51
C GLU A 47 6.80 -7.17 8.82
N VAL A 48 6.33 -7.32 7.58
CA VAL A 48 5.84 -6.22 6.74
C VAL A 48 4.43 -6.46 6.23
N ARG A 49 3.66 -5.38 6.12
CA ARG A 49 2.40 -5.30 5.38
C ARG A 49 2.65 -4.63 4.03
N VAL A 50 1.71 -4.73 3.09
CA VAL A 50 1.87 -4.17 1.75
C VAL A 50 0.64 -3.40 1.26
N HIS A 51 0.84 -2.38 0.43
CA HIS A 51 -0.25 -1.74 -0.31
C HIS A 51 -0.59 -2.51 -1.60
N ILE A 52 -1.86 -2.46 -1.99
CA ILE A 52 -2.43 -3.00 -3.23
C ILE A 52 -3.17 -1.89 -4.00
N PRO A 53 -3.24 -1.96 -5.35
CA PRO A 53 -2.69 -2.99 -6.24
C PRO A 53 -1.17 -2.89 -6.43
N PRO A 54 -0.46 -4.03 -6.54
CA PRO A 54 0.96 -4.00 -6.89
C PRO A 54 1.18 -3.70 -8.38
N ILE A 55 2.40 -3.31 -8.73
CA ILE A 55 2.84 -3.17 -10.12
C ILE A 55 3.40 -4.51 -10.58
N ASN A 56 2.88 -5.05 -11.68
CA ASN A 56 3.32 -6.34 -12.22
C ASN A 56 4.42 -6.16 -13.28
N ASP A 57 5.48 -6.95 -13.18
CA ASP A 57 6.48 -7.13 -14.22
C ASP A 57 6.16 -8.34 -15.10
N ASN A 58 6.65 -8.33 -16.34
CA ASN A 58 6.41 -9.39 -17.33
C ASN A 58 6.96 -10.77 -16.90
N ARG A 59 7.75 -10.86 -15.83
CA ARG A 59 8.30 -12.11 -15.26
C ARG A 59 7.44 -12.68 -14.12
N GLY A 60 6.29 -12.08 -13.83
CA GLY A 60 5.38 -12.51 -12.76
C GLY A 60 5.86 -12.13 -11.36
N PHE A 61 6.61 -11.03 -11.28
CA PHE A 61 6.96 -10.37 -10.03
C PHE A 61 6.13 -9.11 -9.86
N CYS A 62 5.68 -8.88 -8.63
CA CYS A 62 4.88 -7.74 -8.24
C CYS A 62 5.71 -6.84 -7.31
N GLU A 63 5.80 -5.56 -7.64
CA GLU A 63 6.37 -4.54 -6.75
C GLU A 63 5.29 -4.10 -5.76
N PHE A 64 5.64 -4.21 -4.48
CA PHE A 64 4.81 -3.84 -3.35
C PHE A 64 5.41 -2.63 -2.65
N LYS A 65 4.56 -1.67 -2.25
CA LYS A 65 4.95 -0.68 -1.24
C LYS A 65 4.86 -1.32 0.13
N LEU A 66 5.97 -1.28 0.87
CA LEU A 66 6.12 -1.90 2.17
C LEU A 66 5.59 -0.97 3.27
N ILE A 67 4.87 -1.54 4.22
CA ILE A 67 4.33 -0.87 5.39
C ILE A 67 4.90 -1.56 6.63
N TYR A 68 5.80 -0.87 7.30
CA TYR A 68 6.46 -1.33 8.51
C TYR A 68 5.65 -1.01 9.77
N LYS A 69 5.89 -1.79 10.83
CA LYS A 69 5.42 -1.48 12.19
C LYS A 69 6.04 -0.18 12.68
N ILE A 70 5.36 0.52 13.60
CA ILE A 70 5.78 1.85 14.09
C ILE A 70 7.23 1.82 14.63
N ALA A 71 7.60 0.76 15.35
CA ALA A 71 8.95 0.58 15.88
C ALA A 71 10.05 0.57 14.80
N ASP A 72 9.72 0.14 13.58
CA ASP A 72 10.66 0.00 12.47
C ASP A 72 10.60 1.17 11.46
N ARG A 73 9.58 2.03 11.55
CA ARG A 73 9.33 3.10 10.54
C ARG A 73 10.40 4.18 10.48
N SER A 74 11.13 4.42 11.57
CA SER A 74 12.21 5.40 11.61
C SER A 74 13.52 4.88 11.02
N ASN A 75 13.60 3.58 10.70
CA ASN A 75 14.81 2.98 10.15
C ASN A 75 14.96 3.32 8.66
N SER A 76 15.84 4.26 8.35
CA SER A 76 16.12 4.70 6.97
C SER A 76 16.82 3.66 6.10
N ALA A 77 17.35 2.57 6.68
CA ALA A 77 17.96 1.48 5.93
C ALA A 77 16.93 0.51 5.34
N LEU A 78 15.67 0.57 5.77
CA LEU A 78 14.62 -0.29 5.25
C LEU A 78 14.08 0.23 3.91
N PRO A 79 13.96 -0.62 2.89
CA PRO A 79 13.48 -0.20 1.58
C PRO A 79 11.99 0.15 1.64
N LYS A 80 11.56 1.12 0.84
CA LYS A 80 10.13 1.52 0.76
C LYS A 80 9.32 0.59 -0.14
N THR A 81 9.97 -0.06 -1.10
CA THR A 81 9.35 -1.03 -2.02
C THR A 81 10.16 -2.31 -2.07
N ALA A 82 9.51 -3.40 -2.46
CA ALA A 82 10.18 -4.65 -2.77
C ALA A 82 9.36 -5.49 -3.74
N TRP A 83 10.06 -6.37 -4.45
CA TRP A 83 9.49 -7.32 -5.38
C TRP A 83 9.20 -8.66 -4.69
N ALA A 84 8.05 -9.26 -4.97
CA ALA A 84 7.74 -10.64 -4.61
C ALA A 84 6.96 -11.32 -5.74
N ARG A 85 6.70 -12.62 -5.65
CA ARG A 85 5.83 -13.29 -6.63
C ARG A 85 4.40 -12.76 -6.45
N CYS A 86 3.68 -12.50 -7.54
CA CYS A 86 2.35 -11.88 -7.47
C CYS A 86 1.29 -12.68 -6.67
N VAL A 87 1.54 -13.97 -6.41
CA VAL A 87 0.66 -14.86 -5.62
C VAL A 87 0.88 -14.77 -4.09
N SER A 88 1.69 -13.82 -3.63
CA SER A 88 2.18 -13.73 -2.25
C SER A 88 1.28 -12.96 -1.27
N ILE A 89 -0.01 -12.76 -1.58
CA ILE A 89 -0.94 -11.98 -0.76
C ILE A 89 -2.01 -12.91 -0.20
N ASP A 90 -2.26 -12.87 1.11
CA ASP A 90 -3.20 -13.79 1.77
C ASP A 90 -4.47 -13.10 2.31
N GLN A 91 -4.37 -11.89 2.87
CA GLN A 91 -5.47 -11.31 3.65
C GLN A 91 -5.54 -9.79 3.58
N LEU A 92 -6.74 -9.26 3.35
CA LEU A 92 -7.05 -7.84 3.51
C LEU A 92 -7.00 -7.49 5.00
N ILE A 93 -6.29 -6.42 5.34
CA ILE A 93 -6.29 -5.86 6.68
C ILE A 93 -7.37 -4.78 6.72
N PRO A 94 -8.43 -4.94 7.53
CA PRO A 94 -9.44 -3.90 7.65
C PRO A 94 -8.80 -2.60 8.15
N SER A 95 -9.10 -1.50 7.46
CA SER A 95 -8.55 -0.16 7.69
C SER A 95 -9.26 0.64 8.80
N GLN A 96 -10.18 0.02 9.55
CA GLN A 96 -10.95 0.67 10.61
C GLN A 96 -10.82 -0.13 11.93
N PRO A 97 -10.57 0.52 13.08
CA PRO A 97 -10.87 -0.11 14.35
C PRO A 97 -12.38 -0.40 14.37
N LYS A 98 -12.78 -1.63 14.69
CA LYS A 98 -14.17 -1.91 15.06
C LYS A 98 -14.48 -1.03 16.26
N HIS A 99 -15.20 0.06 16.04
CA HIS A 99 -16.00 0.66 17.09
C HIS A 99 -17.14 -0.32 17.35
N ASP A 100 -16.91 -1.25 18.28
CA ASP A 100 -17.99 -1.98 18.94
C ASP A 100 -18.73 -0.94 19.79
N GLY A 101 -19.61 -0.19 19.13
CA GLY A 101 -20.57 0.70 19.75
C GLY A 101 -21.57 -0.15 20.52
N SER A 102 -21.33 -0.25 21.83
CA SER A 102 -22.34 -0.52 22.83
C SER A 102 -23.60 0.28 22.50
N MET A 103 -24.69 -0.40 22.20
CA MET A 103 -26.02 0.20 22.27
C MET A 103 -26.84 -0.62 23.27
N SER A 104 -27.25 0.11 24.30
CA SER A 104 -28.12 -0.27 25.42
C SER A 104 -29.42 -0.94 25.02
#